data_AF-A0A090QKY8-F1
#
_entry.id   AF-A0A090QKY8-F1
#
_cell.length_a   1.000
_cell.length_b   1.000
_cell.length_c   1.000
_cell.angle_alpha   90.00
_cell.angle_beta   90.00
_cell.angle_gamma   90.00
#
_symmetry.space_group_name_H-M   'P 1'
#
loop_
_entity.id
_entity.type
_entity.pdbx_description
1 polymer ?
#
loop_
_entity_poly.entity_id
_entity_poly.type
_entity_poly.pdbx_seq_one_letter_code
_entity_poly.pdbx_strand_id
1 'polypeptide(L)'
;MVIDLLWMPLAAYFLAVPILIRKQWNNMFFVPLIVLMTALNALYHINVLNAGILPPFLSTHALSMMTVMVISLIVLIVGGRVIPFFTWRGTQSEPITRIKGLELAALIPTWLLLLNVLLPVPGAISQVSLPVLLTVTALCHLVRFMRWRTLSTCRVPLLWLLHFAYLAMVVGLLLLALYHVNGAVSESIALHVLTVGGIGCMILAMIARVSLGHTGRNLQVGRWIVLAFVTLVLATLTRTLMIYLWPALTIQGYVISAILWVVAFAIFTVVYFPVLTQPRVDGRPG
;
A
#
# COMPACT_ATOMS: atom_id res chain seq x y z
N MET A 1 -24.37 -5.78 1.38
CA MET A 1 -23.91 -5.50 2.76
C MET A 1 -23.40 -6.76 3.47
N VAL A 2 -24.24 -7.78 3.74
CA VAL A 2 -23.82 -8.94 4.56
C VAL A 2 -22.60 -9.69 4.00
N ILE A 3 -22.62 -10.09 2.73
CA ILE A 3 -21.49 -10.83 2.12
C ILE A 3 -20.19 -9.99 2.14
N ASP A 4 -20.29 -8.71 1.82
CA ASP A 4 -19.17 -7.77 1.81
C ASP A 4 -18.57 -7.56 3.21
N LEU A 5 -19.42 -7.44 4.24
CA LEU A 5 -18.97 -7.30 5.63
C LEU A 5 -18.42 -8.58 6.24
N LEU A 6 -18.83 -9.76 5.79
CA LEU A 6 -18.38 -11.03 6.34
C LEU A 6 -16.93 -11.38 5.95
N TRP A 7 -16.45 -10.90 4.81
CA TRP A 7 -15.14 -11.26 4.28
C TRP A 7 -13.98 -10.86 5.22
N MET A 8 -13.96 -9.60 5.67
CA MET A 8 -12.86 -9.09 6.50
C MET A 8 -12.78 -9.75 7.89
N PRO A 9 -13.89 -9.95 8.64
CA PRO A 9 -13.88 -10.73 9.88
C PRO A 9 -13.40 -12.17 9.71
N LEU A 10 -13.80 -12.85 8.63
CA LEU A 10 -13.32 -14.19 8.35
C LEU A 10 -11.81 -14.20 8.08
N ALA A 11 -11.31 -13.26 7.28
CA ALA A 11 -9.88 -13.09 7.05
C ALA A 11 -9.12 -12.78 8.36
N ALA A 12 -9.66 -11.93 9.23
CA ALA A 12 -9.09 -11.64 10.54
C ALA A 12 -9.03 -12.89 11.42
N TYR A 13 -10.09 -13.69 11.44
CA TYR A 13 -10.15 -14.95 12.20
C TYR A 13 -9.11 -15.96 11.71
N PHE A 14 -9.08 -16.25 10.40
CA PHE A 14 -8.12 -17.20 9.83
C PHE A 14 -6.67 -16.74 9.95
N LEU A 15 -6.43 -15.43 10.03
CA LEU A 15 -5.10 -14.88 10.34
C LEU A 15 -4.77 -15.01 11.84
N ALA A 16 -5.72 -14.72 12.73
CA ALA A 16 -5.51 -14.71 14.17
C ALA A 16 -5.22 -16.12 14.74
N VAL A 17 -5.92 -17.15 14.25
CA VAL A 17 -5.83 -18.52 14.79
C VAL A 17 -4.38 -19.07 14.75
N PRO A 18 -3.67 -19.09 13.61
CA PRO A 18 -2.28 -19.54 13.57
C PRO A 18 -1.34 -18.67 14.41
N ILE A 19 -1.58 -17.36 14.48
CA ILE A 19 -0.75 -16.42 15.25
C ILE A 19 -0.87 -16.72 16.75
N LEU A 20 -2.08 -16.98 17.24
CA LEU A 20 -2.33 -17.35 18.64
C LEU A 20 -1.70 -18.71 18.97
N ILE A 21 -1.95 -19.72 18.14
CA ILE A 21 -1.42 -21.08 18.33
C ILE A 21 0.11 -21.08 18.33
N ARG A 22 0.74 -20.32 17.42
CA ARG A 22 2.20 -20.24 17.29
C ARG A 22 2.84 -19.11 18.12
N LYS A 23 2.05 -18.39 18.93
CA LYS A 23 2.48 -17.26 19.77
C LYS A 23 3.30 -16.20 19.01
N GLN A 24 2.94 -15.93 17.76
CA GLN A 24 3.62 -14.94 16.89
C GLN A 24 3.12 -13.52 17.14
N TRP A 25 3.18 -13.03 18.38
CA TRP A 25 2.56 -11.76 18.82
C TRP A 25 2.92 -10.54 17.96
N ASN A 26 4.12 -10.51 17.39
CA ASN A 26 4.58 -9.45 16.49
C ASN A 26 3.71 -9.30 15.22
N ASN A 27 3.03 -10.37 14.80
CA ASN A 27 2.14 -10.39 13.64
C ASN A 27 0.67 -10.13 14.02
N MET A 28 0.33 -10.17 15.32
CA MET A 28 -1.04 -9.94 15.79
C MET A 28 -1.54 -8.55 15.43
N PHE A 29 -0.63 -7.60 15.20
CA PHE A 29 -0.92 -6.25 14.78
C PHE A 29 -1.88 -6.15 13.57
N PHE A 30 -1.85 -7.10 12.63
CA PHE A 30 -2.75 -7.09 11.47
C PHE A 30 -4.22 -7.36 11.82
N VAL A 31 -4.51 -8.14 12.86
CA VAL A 31 -5.87 -8.53 13.24
C VAL A 31 -6.74 -7.32 13.64
N PRO A 32 -6.36 -6.46 14.61
CA PRO A 32 -7.16 -5.29 14.97
C PRO A 32 -7.32 -4.31 13.81
N LEU A 33 -6.38 -4.26 12.86
CA LEU A 33 -6.50 -3.43 11.67
C LEU A 33 -7.56 -3.94 10.70
N ILE A 34 -7.63 -5.26 10.47
CA ILE A 34 -8.69 -5.84 9.63
C ILE A 34 -10.06 -5.64 10.29
N VAL A 35 -10.13 -5.75 11.62
CA VAL A 35 -11.35 -5.42 12.38
C VAL A 35 -11.72 -3.94 12.24
N LEU A 36 -10.75 -3.03 12.33
CA LEU A 36 -10.97 -1.60 12.08
C LEU A 36 -11.48 -1.35 10.66
N MET A 37 -10.91 -1.98 9.65
CA MET A 37 -11.38 -1.88 8.26
C MET A 37 -12.80 -2.42 8.11
N THR A 38 -13.16 -3.48 8.84
CA THR A 38 -14.54 -3.98 8.88
C THR A 38 -15.49 -2.92 9.45
N ALA A 39 -15.10 -2.26 10.55
CA ALA A 39 -15.90 -1.19 11.14
C ALA A 39 -16.08 0.00 10.19
N LEU A 40 -15.02 0.42 9.50
CA LEU A 40 -15.09 1.49 8.49
C LEU A 40 -16.01 1.09 7.33
N ASN A 41 -15.94 -0.16 6.86
CA ASN A 41 -16.82 -0.66 5.80
C ASN A 41 -18.29 -0.72 6.26
N ALA A 42 -18.55 -1.15 7.51
CA ALA A 42 -19.90 -1.15 8.08
C ALA A 42 -20.47 0.27 8.17
N LEU A 43 -19.68 1.23 8.66
CA LEU A 43 -20.06 2.65 8.69
C LEU A 43 -20.34 3.19 7.28
N TYR A 44 -19.57 2.76 6.27
CA TYR A 44 -19.80 3.15 4.88
C TYR A 44 -21.17 2.67 4.38
N HIS A 45 -21.50 1.38 4.57
CA HIS A 45 -22.82 0.84 4.21
C HIS A 45 -23.95 1.54 4.97
N ILE A 46 -23.77 1.81 6.27
CA ILE A 46 -24.75 2.55 7.07
C ILE A 46 -24.98 3.95 6.51
N ASN A 47 -23.90 4.66 6.15
CA ASN A 47 -24.00 6.02 5.60
C ASN A 47 -24.75 6.05 4.26
N VAL A 48 -24.48 5.07 3.38
CA VAL A 48 -25.14 4.95 2.07
C VAL A 48 -26.62 4.57 2.21
N LEU A 49 -26.94 3.65 3.12
CA LEU A 49 -28.31 3.15 3.30
C LEU A 49 -29.20 4.11 4.10
N ASN A 50 -28.63 4.85 5.06
CA ASN A 50 -29.34 5.73 5.97
C ASN A 50 -28.80 7.16 5.88
N ALA A 51 -28.85 7.74 4.67
CA ALA A 51 -28.28 9.04 4.32
C ALA A 51 -28.67 10.16 5.32
N GLY A 52 -27.85 10.38 6.34
CA GLY A 52 -27.98 11.49 7.30
C GLY A 52 -28.00 11.14 8.79
N ILE A 53 -27.98 9.86 9.21
CA ILE A 53 -27.92 9.53 10.66
C ILE A 53 -26.52 9.76 11.23
N LEU A 54 -25.48 9.52 10.43
CA LEU A 54 -24.10 9.65 10.89
C LEU A 54 -23.64 11.11 10.85
N PRO A 55 -22.79 11.52 11.82
CA PRO A 55 -22.19 12.85 11.82
C PRO A 55 -21.43 13.17 10.52
N PRO A 56 -21.31 14.45 10.12
CA PRO A 56 -20.65 14.86 8.88
C PRO A 56 -19.21 14.35 8.70
N PHE A 57 -18.47 14.15 9.80
CA PHE A 57 -17.10 13.62 9.74
C PHE A 57 -17.03 12.14 9.28
N LEU A 58 -18.16 11.42 9.28
CA LEU A 58 -18.32 10.05 8.80
C LEU A 58 -19.03 9.98 7.45
N SER A 59 -18.85 10.99 6.59
CA SER A 59 -19.32 10.94 5.20
C SER A 59 -18.71 9.76 4.44
N THR A 60 -19.36 9.31 3.37
CA THR A 60 -18.83 8.25 2.49
C THR A 60 -17.42 8.54 1.97
N HIS A 61 -17.14 9.79 1.59
CA HIS A 61 -15.81 10.23 1.18
C HIS A 61 -14.80 10.13 2.32
N ALA A 62 -15.13 10.65 3.51
CA ALA A 62 -14.26 10.59 4.67
C ALA A 62 -13.95 9.13 5.09
N LEU A 63 -14.95 8.25 5.15
CA LEU A 63 -14.77 6.83 5.45
C LEU A 63 -13.89 6.10 4.43
N SER A 64 -14.03 6.45 3.15
CA SER A 64 -13.17 5.94 2.07
C SER A 64 -11.72 6.40 2.26
N MET A 65 -11.52 7.68 2.58
CA MET A 65 -10.20 8.24 2.87
C MET A 65 -9.57 7.60 4.10
N MET A 66 -10.32 7.43 5.19
CA MET A 66 -9.87 6.74 6.40
C MET A 66 -9.38 5.33 6.07
N THR A 67 -10.12 4.59 5.25
CA THR A 67 -9.75 3.22 4.83
C THR A 67 -8.47 3.22 3.99
N VAL A 68 -8.35 4.10 3.01
CA VAL A 68 -7.12 4.25 2.20
C VAL A 68 -5.93 4.60 3.09
N MET A 69 -6.10 5.50 4.05
CA MET A 69 -5.05 5.89 4.99
C MET A 69 -4.65 4.74 5.91
N VAL A 70 -5.60 3.96 6.45
CA VAL A 70 -5.30 2.75 7.23
C VAL A 70 -4.41 1.81 6.42
N ILE A 71 -4.80 1.45 5.19
CA ILE A 71 -4.03 0.55 4.33
C ILE A 71 -2.65 1.16 4.02
N SER A 72 -2.60 2.44 3.68
CA SER A 72 -1.37 3.16 3.33
C SER A 72 -0.34 3.13 4.46
N LEU A 73 -0.78 3.44 5.67
CA LEU A 73 0.10 3.48 6.83
C LEU A 73 0.57 2.08 7.24
N ILE A 74 -0.26 1.05 7.06
CA ILE A 74 0.16 -0.35 7.22
C ILE A 74 1.27 -0.70 6.23
N VAL A 75 1.10 -0.36 4.96
CA VAL A 75 2.11 -0.59 3.92
C VAL A 75 3.42 0.11 4.27
N LEU A 76 3.38 1.33 4.81
CA LEU A 76 4.58 2.07 5.23
C LEU A 76 5.28 1.44 6.44
N ILE A 77 4.52 0.97 7.44
CA ILE A 77 5.03 0.33 8.66
C ILE A 77 5.69 -1.02 8.32
N VAL A 78 4.95 -1.89 7.61
CA VAL A 78 5.41 -3.23 7.23
C VAL A 78 6.52 -3.13 6.19
N GLY A 79 6.34 -2.27 5.18
CA GLY A 79 7.28 -2.05 4.10
C GLY A 79 8.66 -1.69 4.62
N GLY A 80 8.80 -0.79 5.58
CA GLY A 80 10.15 -0.46 6.06
C GLY A 80 10.80 -1.43 7.02
N ARG A 81 10.14 -2.54 7.35
CA ARG A 81 10.82 -3.70 7.95
C ARG A 81 11.22 -4.70 6.88
N VAL A 82 10.31 -4.95 5.96
CA VAL A 82 10.37 -6.06 4.99
C VAL A 82 11.23 -5.69 3.77
N ILE A 83 11.09 -4.49 3.22
CA ILE A 83 11.85 -4.02 2.06
C ILE A 83 13.35 -3.99 2.35
N PRO A 84 13.88 -3.31 3.40
CA PRO A 84 15.31 -3.32 3.65
C PRO A 84 15.84 -4.74 3.89
N PHE A 85 15.08 -5.61 4.58
CA PHE A 85 15.45 -7.01 4.75
C PHE A 85 15.58 -7.74 3.42
N PHE A 86 14.59 -7.56 2.55
CA PHE A 86 14.56 -8.13 1.22
C PHE A 86 15.64 -7.58 0.29
N THR A 87 16.00 -6.32 0.44
CA THR A 87 17.01 -5.66 -0.38
C THR A 87 18.37 -6.24 -0.11
N TRP A 88 18.85 -6.23 1.15
CA TRP A 88 20.19 -6.76 1.44
C TRP A 88 20.30 -8.26 1.13
N ARG A 89 19.25 -9.04 1.40
CA ARG A 89 19.20 -10.47 1.07
C ARG A 89 19.22 -10.71 -0.43
N GLY A 90 18.42 -9.96 -1.19
CA GLY A 90 18.26 -10.17 -2.63
C GLY A 90 19.40 -9.60 -3.46
N THR A 91 20.11 -8.58 -2.98
CA THR A 91 21.31 -8.04 -3.63
C THR A 91 22.61 -8.61 -3.06
N GLN A 92 22.53 -9.56 -2.12
CA GLN A 92 23.68 -10.14 -1.41
C GLN A 92 24.64 -9.09 -0.85
N SER A 93 24.10 -7.94 -0.41
CA SER A 93 24.89 -6.87 0.18
C SER A 93 24.89 -6.98 1.69
N GLU A 94 25.73 -6.17 2.35
CA GLU A 94 25.69 -6.06 3.80
C GLU A 94 24.29 -5.72 4.34
N PRO A 95 23.92 -6.25 5.52
CA PRO A 95 22.66 -5.93 6.17
C PRO A 95 22.47 -4.43 6.37
N ILE A 96 21.30 -3.92 5.98
CA ILE A 96 20.94 -2.52 6.23
C ILE A 96 20.66 -2.34 7.73
N THR A 97 21.54 -1.63 8.42
CA THR A 97 21.45 -1.39 9.86
C THR A 97 20.20 -0.58 10.21
N ARG A 98 19.44 -1.01 11.23
CA ARG A 98 18.26 -0.29 11.72
C ARG A 98 18.66 0.71 12.80
N ILE A 99 18.47 1.99 12.52
CA ILE A 99 18.75 3.07 13.48
C ILE A 99 17.48 3.32 14.28
N LYS A 100 17.49 2.98 15.58
CA LYS A 100 16.30 3.06 16.45
C LYS A 100 15.62 4.44 16.40
N GLY A 101 16.40 5.52 16.43
CA GLY A 101 15.86 6.88 16.35
C GLY A 101 15.12 7.15 15.04
N LEU A 102 15.65 6.68 13.90
CA LEU A 102 15.02 6.85 12.59
C LEU A 102 13.76 5.99 12.43
N GLU A 103 13.76 4.78 13.00
CA GLU A 103 12.57 3.93 13.03
C GLU A 103 11.45 4.61 13.84
N LEU A 104 11.76 5.17 15.01
CA LEU A 104 10.79 5.92 15.81
C LEU A 104 10.32 7.19 15.11
N ALA A 105 11.24 7.93 14.46
CA ALA A 105 10.91 9.13 13.70
C ALA A 105 9.97 8.85 12.52
N ALA A 106 10.03 7.67 11.91
CA ALA A 106 9.06 7.27 10.88
C ALA A 106 7.73 6.77 11.49
N LEU A 107 7.79 5.99 12.57
CA LEU A 107 6.60 5.35 13.13
C LEU A 107 5.72 6.31 13.94
N ILE A 108 6.27 7.22 14.75
CA ILE A 108 5.49 8.11 15.61
C ILE A 108 4.56 9.03 14.78
N PRO A 109 5.04 9.75 13.75
CA PRO A 109 4.16 10.58 12.92
C PRO A 109 3.11 9.76 12.17
N THR A 110 3.46 8.54 11.73
CA THR A 110 2.52 7.61 11.09
C THR A 110 1.34 7.29 12.00
N TRP A 111 1.60 7.02 13.28
CA TRP A 111 0.55 6.75 14.27
C TRP A 111 -0.28 7.98 14.60
N LEU A 112 0.36 9.15 14.74
CA LEU A 112 -0.34 10.40 14.97
C LEU A 112 -1.23 10.77 13.78
N LEU A 113 -0.77 10.54 12.55
CA LEU A 113 -1.54 10.71 11.33
C LEU A 113 -2.75 9.77 11.29
N LEU A 114 -2.56 8.50 11.67
CA LEU A 114 -3.68 7.55 11.77
C LEU A 114 -4.74 8.04 12.77
N LEU A 115 -4.31 8.48 13.95
CA LEU A 115 -5.23 9.01 14.97
C LEU A 115 -5.94 10.29 14.51
N ASN A 116 -5.22 11.20 13.85
CA ASN A 116 -5.78 12.44 13.32
C ASN A 116 -6.88 12.17 12.28
N VAL A 117 -6.69 11.16 11.43
CA VAL A 117 -7.65 10.78 10.39
C VAL A 117 -8.85 10.01 10.95
N LEU A 118 -8.67 9.19 11.99
CA LEU A 118 -9.75 8.35 12.55
C LEU A 118 -10.61 9.05 13.60
N LEU A 119 -10.07 10.04 14.31
CA LEU A 119 -10.76 10.74 15.38
C LEU A 119 -11.45 12.02 14.87
N PRO A 120 -12.57 12.44 15.49
CA PRO A 120 -13.25 13.68 15.14
C PRO A 120 -12.42 14.89 15.62
N VAL A 121 -11.45 15.32 14.81
CA VAL A 121 -10.64 16.52 15.06
C VAL A 121 -11.41 17.77 14.60
N PRO A 122 -11.54 18.83 15.42
CA PRO A 122 -12.18 20.08 15.01
C PRO A 122 -11.58 20.63 13.71
N GLY A 123 -12.42 21.10 12.79
CA GLY A 123 -12.01 21.51 11.44
C GLY A 123 -10.87 22.54 11.43
N ALA A 124 -10.92 23.55 12.31
CA ALA A 124 -9.87 24.56 12.45
C ALA A 124 -8.50 23.97 12.81
N ILE A 125 -8.48 22.90 13.62
CA ILE A 125 -7.26 22.18 14.00
C ILE A 125 -6.85 21.23 12.87
N SER A 126 -7.81 20.54 12.26
CA SER A 126 -7.57 19.56 11.18
C SER A 126 -6.92 20.21 9.95
N GLN A 127 -7.36 21.42 9.58
CA GLN A 127 -6.81 22.20 8.46
C GLN A 127 -5.30 22.43 8.55
N VAL A 128 -4.74 22.51 9.76
CA VAL A 128 -3.31 22.68 9.99
C VAL A 128 -2.63 21.35 10.29
N SER A 129 -3.22 20.56 11.19
CA SER A 129 -2.59 19.33 11.68
C SER A 129 -2.47 18.25 10.62
N LEU A 130 -3.45 18.08 9.73
CA LEU A 130 -3.44 17.05 8.69
C LEU A 130 -2.31 17.25 7.67
N PRO A 131 -2.17 18.41 6.98
CA PRO A 131 -1.06 18.62 6.03
C PRO A 131 0.32 18.57 6.71
N VAL A 132 0.44 19.04 7.95
CA VAL A 132 1.69 18.93 8.72
C VAL A 132 2.04 17.47 8.99
N LEU A 133 1.09 16.67 9.51
CA LEU A 133 1.32 15.26 9.80
C LEU A 133 1.61 14.45 8.53
N LEU A 134 0.91 14.72 7.42
CA LEU A 134 1.20 14.11 6.12
C LEU A 134 2.63 14.41 5.67
N THR A 135 3.05 15.69 5.73
CA THR A 135 4.39 16.14 5.34
C THR A 135 5.48 15.51 6.21
N VAL A 136 5.35 15.62 7.54
CA VAL A 136 6.32 15.06 8.49
C VAL A 136 6.43 13.55 8.31
N THR A 137 5.31 12.84 8.20
CA THR A 137 5.29 11.39 7.96
C THR A 137 6.05 11.05 6.68
N ALA A 138 5.73 11.72 5.58
CA ALA A 138 6.37 11.46 4.30
C ALA A 138 7.89 11.74 4.33
N LEU A 139 8.33 12.85 4.91
CA LEU A 139 9.74 13.21 5.01
C LEU A 139 10.52 12.22 5.89
N CYS A 140 9.98 11.83 7.05
CA CYS A 140 10.62 10.81 7.89
C CYS A 140 10.74 9.47 7.17
N HIS A 141 9.71 9.07 6.41
CA HIS A 141 9.75 7.88 5.57
C HIS A 141 10.73 8.00 4.40
N LEU A 142 10.88 9.18 3.80
CA LEU A 142 11.86 9.45 2.75
C LEU A 142 13.30 9.32 3.28
N VAL A 143 13.59 9.91 4.44
CA VAL A 143 14.90 9.80 5.11
C VAL A 143 15.21 8.34 5.43
N ARG A 144 14.22 7.57 5.91
CA ARG A 144 14.37 6.14 6.12
C ARG A 144 14.65 5.38 4.81
N PHE A 145 13.92 5.70 3.75
CA PHE A 145 14.03 5.06 2.43
C PHE A 145 15.39 5.29 1.76
N MET A 146 15.97 6.49 1.88
CA MET A 146 17.27 6.83 1.26
C MET A 146 18.41 5.89 1.72
N ARG A 147 18.28 5.25 2.89
CA ARG A 147 19.27 4.30 3.41
C ARG A 147 19.20 2.90 2.78
N TRP A 148 18.18 2.61 1.97
CA TRP A 148 17.93 1.24 1.48
C TRP A 148 18.70 0.87 0.22
N ARG A 149 19.73 1.64 -0.16
CA ARG A 149 20.62 1.33 -1.30
C ARG A 149 19.81 1.07 -2.60
N THR A 150 18.74 1.82 -2.86
CA THR A 150 17.77 1.57 -3.93
C THR A 150 18.38 1.27 -5.30
N LEU A 151 19.48 1.92 -5.66
CA LEU A 151 20.17 1.71 -6.95
C LEU A 151 20.69 0.27 -7.14
N SER A 152 21.00 -0.47 -6.07
CA SER A 152 21.42 -1.88 -6.17
C SER A 152 20.28 -2.80 -6.63
N THR A 153 19.02 -2.33 -6.55
CA THR A 153 17.83 -3.14 -6.88
C THR A 153 17.46 -3.10 -8.36
N CYS A 154 18.05 -2.23 -9.17
CA CYS A 154 17.70 -2.05 -10.59
C CYS A 154 17.82 -3.35 -11.42
N ARG A 155 18.72 -4.27 -11.02
CA ARG A 155 18.91 -5.57 -11.68
C ARG A 155 18.00 -6.68 -11.14
N VAL A 156 17.24 -6.44 -10.08
CA VAL A 156 16.41 -7.43 -9.40
C VAL A 156 14.94 -6.98 -9.44
N PRO A 157 14.12 -7.48 -10.40
CA PRO A 157 12.78 -6.96 -10.63
C PRO A 157 11.85 -6.96 -9.43
N LEU A 158 11.91 -8.03 -8.63
CA LEU A 158 11.15 -8.16 -7.39
C LEU A 158 11.48 -7.08 -6.36
N LEU A 159 12.66 -6.46 -6.43
CA LEU A 159 13.09 -5.44 -5.48
C LEU A 159 12.82 -4.03 -6.00
N TRP A 160 13.11 -3.73 -7.26
CA TRP A 160 12.90 -2.37 -7.75
C TRP A 160 11.43 -1.96 -7.70
N LEU A 161 10.48 -2.88 -7.95
CA LEU A 161 9.05 -2.55 -7.85
C LEU A 161 8.63 -2.29 -6.39
N LEU A 162 9.22 -2.99 -5.41
CA LEU A 162 8.99 -2.70 -3.99
C LEU A 162 9.50 -1.31 -3.59
N HIS A 163 10.67 -0.92 -4.10
CA HIS A 163 11.24 0.39 -3.86
C HIS A 163 10.42 1.50 -4.54
N PHE A 164 9.99 1.26 -5.78
CA PHE A 164 9.07 2.16 -6.49
C PHE A 164 7.77 2.34 -5.70
N ALA A 165 7.15 1.24 -5.27
CA ALA A 165 5.92 1.27 -4.49
C ALA A 165 6.09 2.06 -3.19
N TYR A 166 7.19 1.86 -2.47
CA TYR A 166 7.48 2.59 -1.25
C TYR A 166 7.69 4.09 -1.49
N LEU A 167 8.41 4.45 -2.56
CA LEU A 167 8.60 5.84 -2.94
C LEU A 167 7.28 6.48 -3.36
N ALA A 168 6.43 5.77 -4.10
CA ALA A 168 5.09 6.21 -4.45
C ALA A 168 4.23 6.45 -3.20
N MET A 169 4.32 5.61 -2.16
CA MET A 169 3.65 5.89 -0.88
C MET A 169 4.10 7.24 -0.30
N VAL A 170 5.40 7.50 -0.27
CA VAL A 170 5.97 8.77 0.24
C VAL A 170 5.52 9.96 -0.59
N VAL A 171 5.63 9.87 -1.92
CA VAL A 171 5.22 10.94 -2.84
C VAL A 171 3.71 11.19 -2.73
N GLY A 172 2.90 10.14 -2.64
CA GLY A 172 1.46 10.24 -2.49
C GLY A 172 1.04 10.99 -1.21
N LEU A 173 1.74 10.76 -0.09
CA LEU A 173 1.53 11.52 1.15
C LEU A 173 1.91 13.00 1.00
N LEU A 174 3.03 13.31 0.32
CA LEU A 174 3.43 14.70 0.04
C LEU A 174 2.42 15.40 -0.88
N LEU A 175 1.91 14.71 -1.90
CA LEU A 175 0.90 15.25 -2.80
C LEU A 175 -0.43 15.49 -2.08
N LEU A 176 -0.80 14.61 -1.15
CA LEU A 176 -2.00 14.81 -0.32
C LEU A 176 -1.82 16.00 0.63
N ALA A 177 -0.62 16.16 1.22
CA ALA A 177 -0.31 17.36 2.00
C ALA A 177 -0.42 18.63 1.15
N LEU A 178 0.15 18.62 -0.06
CA LEU A 178 0.10 19.75 -0.99
C LEU A 178 -1.34 20.11 -1.37
N TYR A 179 -2.18 19.11 -1.65
CA TYR A 179 -3.61 19.30 -1.87
C TYR A 179 -4.27 20.06 -0.70
N HIS A 180 -4.02 19.64 0.54
CA HIS A 180 -4.59 20.31 1.72
C HIS A 180 -4.00 21.70 2.01
N VAL A 181 -2.77 21.98 1.58
CA VAL A 181 -2.12 23.30 1.80
C VAL A 181 -2.62 24.34 0.81
N ASN A 182 -2.66 24.02 -0.48
CA ASN A 182 -2.93 25.02 -1.52
C ASN A 182 -3.70 24.47 -2.74
N GLY A 183 -4.07 23.20 -2.76
CA GLY A 183 -4.80 22.60 -3.88
C GLY A 183 -4.01 22.54 -5.20
N ALA A 184 -2.68 22.72 -5.20
CA ALA A 184 -1.88 22.75 -6.43
C ALA A 184 -1.89 21.42 -7.22
N VAL A 185 -2.30 20.34 -6.57
CA VAL A 185 -2.55 19.02 -7.18
C VAL A 185 -3.91 18.53 -6.70
N SER A 186 -4.66 17.85 -7.58
CA SER A 186 -5.96 17.30 -7.20
C SER A 186 -5.81 16.14 -6.21
N GLU A 187 -6.77 16.02 -5.28
CA GLU A 187 -6.88 14.89 -4.35
C GLU A 187 -6.83 13.55 -5.11
N SER A 188 -7.52 13.48 -6.25
CA SER A 188 -7.55 12.29 -7.11
C SER A 188 -6.16 11.83 -7.55
N ILE A 189 -5.28 12.76 -7.95
CA ILE A 189 -3.90 12.44 -8.33
C ILE A 189 -3.13 11.90 -7.11
N ALA A 190 -3.18 12.60 -5.98
CA ALA A 190 -2.50 12.18 -4.75
C ALA A 190 -2.91 10.77 -4.31
N LEU A 191 -4.22 10.50 -4.32
CA LEU A 191 -4.79 9.21 -3.98
C LEU A 191 -4.36 8.11 -4.94
N HIS A 192 -4.28 8.36 -6.25
CA HIS A 192 -3.87 7.32 -7.20
C HIS A 192 -2.35 7.08 -7.18
N VAL A 193 -1.54 8.06 -6.77
CA VAL A 193 -0.14 7.79 -6.45
C VAL A 193 -0.04 6.84 -5.24
N LEU A 194 -0.86 7.04 -4.19
CA LEU A 194 -0.94 6.12 -3.04
C LEU A 194 -1.49 4.73 -3.41
N THR A 195 -2.61 4.68 -4.11
CA THR A 195 -3.36 3.42 -4.31
C THR A 195 -2.83 2.61 -5.49
N VAL A 196 -2.59 3.23 -6.64
CA VAL A 196 -2.09 2.55 -7.85
C VAL A 196 -0.57 2.36 -7.75
N GLY A 197 0.13 3.46 -7.51
CA GLY A 197 1.59 3.48 -7.44
C GLY A 197 2.16 2.83 -6.21
N GLY A 198 1.54 3.08 -5.05
CA GLY A 198 1.99 2.54 -3.78
C GLY A 198 1.42 1.15 -3.49
N ILE A 199 0.14 1.09 -3.11
CA ILE A 199 -0.52 -0.14 -2.65
C ILE A 199 -0.56 -1.20 -3.77
N GLY A 200 -0.99 -0.83 -4.98
CA GLY A 200 -1.10 -1.75 -6.12
C GLY A 200 0.24 -2.38 -6.51
N CYS A 201 1.28 -1.55 -6.67
CA CYS A 201 2.63 -2.04 -6.97
C CYS A 201 3.21 -2.87 -5.82
N MET A 202 2.96 -2.48 -4.55
CA MET A 202 3.38 -3.26 -3.39
C MET A 202 2.75 -4.65 -3.40
N ILE A 203 1.44 -4.73 -3.66
CA ILE A 203 0.69 -5.99 -3.75
C ILE A 203 1.32 -6.85 -4.85
N LEU A 204 1.42 -6.35 -6.08
CA LEU A 204 1.92 -7.13 -7.21
C LEU A 204 3.35 -7.66 -6.96
N ALA A 205 4.24 -6.83 -6.43
CA ALA A 205 5.60 -7.23 -6.09
C ALA A 205 5.63 -8.30 -4.98
N MET A 206 4.80 -8.14 -3.94
CA MET A 206 4.77 -9.09 -2.82
C MET A 206 4.14 -10.41 -3.20
N ILE A 207 3.00 -10.43 -3.91
CA ILE A 207 2.36 -11.68 -4.30
C ILE A 207 3.27 -12.48 -5.24
N ALA A 208 3.96 -11.84 -6.20
CA ALA A 208 4.95 -12.52 -7.04
C ALA A 208 6.08 -13.16 -6.21
N ARG A 209 6.63 -12.42 -5.25
CA ARG A 209 7.69 -12.95 -4.38
C ARG A 209 7.20 -14.10 -3.51
N VAL A 210 6.07 -13.91 -2.83
CA VAL A 210 5.51 -14.81 -1.82
C VAL A 210 5.06 -16.11 -2.48
N SER A 211 4.46 -16.05 -3.67
CA SER A 211 4.11 -17.25 -4.43
C SER A 211 5.34 -18.07 -4.83
N LEU A 212 6.44 -17.46 -5.26
CA LEU A 212 7.68 -18.21 -5.54
C LEU A 212 8.27 -18.79 -4.25
N GLY A 213 8.40 -17.98 -3.21
CA GLY A 213 9.02 -18.37 -1.95
C GLY A 213 8.28 -19.49 -1.21
N HIS A 214 6.95 -19.44 -1.17
CA HIS A 214 6.16 -20.51 -0.54
C HIS A 214 5.99 -21.75 -1.40
N THR A 215 6.26 -21.67 -2.71
CA THR A 215 6.23 -22.86 -3.57
C THR A 215 7.59 -23.53 -3.74
N GLY A 216 8.61 -23.05 -3.02
CA GLY A 216 9.99 -23.58 -3.06
C GLY A 216 10.76 -23.20 -4.33
N ARG A 217 10.19 -22.36 -5.20
CA ARG A 217 10.80 -21.94 -6.46
C ARG A 217 11.82 -20.82 -6.23
N ASN A 218 12.78 -20.69 -7.15
CA ASN A 218 13.78 -19.63 -7.06
C ASN A 218 13.11 -18.25 -7.12
N LEU A 219 13.60 -17.28 -6.34
CA LEU A 219 13.06 -15.92 -6.26
C LEU A 219 13.52 -15.06 -7.45
N GLN A 220 13.28 -15.56 -8.65
CA GLN A 220 13.60 -14.91 -9.92
C GLN A 220 12.35 -14.91 -10.79
N VAL A 221 12.06 -13.77 -11.41
CA VAL A 221 10.89 -13.62 -12.27
C VAL A 221 11.30 -13.59 -13.74
N GLY A 222 10.49 -14.24 -14.59
CA GLY A 222 10.68 -14.19 -16.04
C GLY A 222 10.24 -12.87 -16.67
N ARG A 223 10.55 -12.70 -17.96
CA ARG A 223 10.27 -11.47 -18.75
C ARG A 223 8.82 -10.98 -18.68
N TRP A 224 7.85 -11.89 -18.62
CA TRP A 224 6.43 -11.53 -18.58
C TRP A 224 6.06 -10.79 -17.29
N ILE A 225 6.63 -11.18 -16.16
CA ILE A 225 6.37 -10.50 -14.89
C ILE A 225 7.10 -9.17 -14.83
N VAL A 226 8.30 -9.07 -15.42
CA VAL A 226 8.97 -7.78 -15.60
C VAL A 226 8.09 -6.84 -16.42
N LEU A 227 7.49 -7.34 -17.51
CA LEU A 227 6.52 -6.58 -18.29
C LEU A 227 5.33 -6.16 -17.43
N ALA A 228 4.73 -7.06 -16.64
CA ALA A 228 3.64 -6.73 -15.71
C ALA A 228 4.02 -5.60 -14.74
N PHE A 229 5.23 -5.64 -14.19
CA PHE A 229 5.72 -4.60 -13.27
C PHE A 229 5.86 -3.25 -13.97
N VAL A 230 6.47 -3.21 -15.15
CA VAL A 230 6.62 -1.99 -15.95
C VAL A 230 5.24 -1.45 -16.36
N THR A 231 4.34 -2.31 -16.83
CA THR A 231 2.97 -1.94 -17.21
C THR A 231 2.22 -1.31 -16.03
N LEU A 232 2.38 -1.82 -14.81
CA LEU A 232 1.73 -1.25 -13.62
C LEU A 232 2.31 0.11 -13.21
N VAL A 233 3.62 0.31 -13.37
CA VAL A 233 4.25 1.63 -13.22
C VAL A 233 3.69 2.61 -14.26
N LEU A 234 3.57 2.20 -15.52
CA LEU A 234 2.97 3.02 -16.57
C LEU A 234 1.49 3.33 -16.28
N ALA A 235 0.73 2.39 -15.72
CA ALA A 235 -0.63 2.65 -15.25
C ALA A 235 -0.64 3.79 -14.21
N THR A 236 0.27 3.73 -13.25
CA THR A 236 0.42 4.80 -12.25
C THR A 236 0.73 6.15 -12.89
N LEU A 237 1.72 6.21 -13.80
CA LEU A 237 2.16 7.46 -14.44
C LEU A 237 1.06 8.06 -15.33
N THR A 238 0.37 7.22 -16.10
CA THR A 238 -0.76 7.66 -16.95
C THR A 238 -1.95 8.14 -16.11
N ARG A 239 -2.20 7.53 -14.95
CA ARG A 239 -3.26 7.97 -14.02
C ARG A 239 -2.98 9.27 -13.30
N THR A 240 -1.71 9.66 -13.21
CA THR A 240 -1.26 10.73 -12.31
C THR A 240 -0.49 11.79 -13.08
N LEU A 241 0.78 11.55 -13.38
CA LEU A 241 1.68 12.49 -14.05
C LEU A 241 1.17 12.95 -15.41
N MET A 242 0.67 12.05 -16.24
CA MET A 242 0.12 12.41 -17.56
C MET A 242 -1.08 13.36 -17.42
N ILE A 243 -2.00 13.10 -16.49
CA ILE A 243 -3.19 13.93 -16.27
C ILE A 243 -2.82 15.29 -15.68
N TYR A 244 -1.81 15.32 -14.81
CA TYR A 244 -1.28 16.56 -14.27
C TYR A 244 -0.67 17.45 -15.37
N LEU A 245 0.15 16.87 -16.26
CA LEU A 245 0.83 17.61 -17.33
C LEU A 245 -0.11 17.96 -18.50
N TRP A 246 -1.09 17.11 -18.81
CA TRP A 246 -2.04 17.31 -19.90
C TRP A 246 -3.49 17.09 -19.41
N PRO A 247 -4.09 18.06 -18.69
CA PRO A 247 -5.46 17.93 -18.18
C PRO A 247 -6.51 17.67 -19.26
N ALA A 248 -6.26 18.12 -20.50
CA ALA A 248 -7.13 17.84 -21.65
C ALA A 248 -7.24 16.34 -22.00
N LEU A 249 -6.29 15.51 -21.57
CA LEU A 249 -6.27 14.07 -21.81
C LEU A 249 -6.76 13.24 -20.61
N THR A 250 -7.51 13.85 -19.69
CA THR A 250 -7.95 13.20 -18.44
C THR A 250 -8.68 11.87 -18.68
N ILE A 251 -9.66 11.85 -19.58
CA ILE A 251 -10.46 10.64 -19.86
C ILE A 251 -9.60 9.55 -20.51
N GLN A 252 -8.73 9.94 -21.45
CA GLN A 252 -7.79 9.03 -22.10
C GLN A 252 -6.81 8.44 -21.07
N GLY A 253 -6.28 9.27 -20.16
CA GLY A 253 -5.42 8.83 -19.06
C GLY A 253 -6.09 7.82 -18.14
N TYR A 254 -7.39 8.01 -17.84
CA TYR A 254 -8.17 7.03 -17.08
C TYR A 254 -8.30 5.69 -17.79
N VAL A 255 -8.70 5.70 -19.06
CA VAL A 255 -8.88 4.48 -19.86
C VAL A 255 -7.55 3.74 -20.06
N ILE A 256 -6.49 4.45 -20.42
CA ILE A 256 -5.14 3.88 -20.61
C ILE A 256 -4.65 3.26 -19.30
N SER A 257 -4.76 3.98 -18.18
CA SER A 257 -4.38 3.44 -16.87
C SER A 257 -5.16 2.18 -16.52
N ALA A 258 -6.46 2.15 -16.77
CA ALA A 258 -7.30 0.99 -16.45
C ALA A 258 -6.89 -0.24 -17.29
N ILE A 259 -6.64 -0.06 -18.59
CA ILE A 259 -6.17 -1.12 -19.47
C ILE A 259 -4.80 -1.64 -19.01
N LEU A 260 -3.85 -0.74 -18.73
CA LEU A 260 -2.53 -1.11 -18.25
C LEU A 260 -2.60 -1.89 -16.92
N TRP A 261 -3.45 -1.46 -15.99
CA TRP A 261 -3.70 -2.17 -14.74
C TRP A 261 -4.21 -3.60 -14.98
N VAL A 262 -5.25 -3.75 -15.81
CA VAL A 262 -5.83 -5.05 -16.13
C VAL A 262 -4.78 -5.96 -16.79
N VAL A 263 -4.01 -5.45 -17.74
CA VAL A 263 -2.94 -6.21 -18.40
C VAL A 263 -1.89 -6.68 -17.40
N ALA A 264 -1.43 -5.82 -16.50
CA ALA A 264 -0.42 -6.17 -15.50
C ALA A 264 -0.89 -7.33 -14.59
N PHE A 265 -2.11 -7.23 -14.05
CA PHE A 265 -2.66 -8.29 -13.19
C PHE A 265 -3.06 -9.56 -13.98
N ALA A 266 -3.51 -9.44 -15.23
CA ALA A 266 -3.79 -10.59 -16.08
C ALA A 266 -2.52 -11.40 -16.37
N ILE A 267 -1.40 -10.73 -16.67
CA ILE A 267 -0.11 -11.39 -16.86
C ILE A 267 0.30 -12.12 -15.58
N PHE A 268 0.19 -11.49 -14.41
CA PHE A 268 0.47 -12.15 -13.13
C PHE A 268 -0.39 -13.41 -12.96
N THR A 269 -1.71 -13.28 -13.12
CA THR A 269 -2.65 -14.39 -12.93
C THR A 269 -2.32 -15.57 -13.85
N VAL A 270 -2.11 -15.33 -15.14
CA VAL A 270 -1.80 -16.41 -16.11
C VAL A 270 -0.46 -17.08 -15.80
N VAL A 271 0.57 -16.31 -15.47
CA VAL A 271 1.91 -16.85 -15.21
C VAL A 271 1.98 -17.59 -13.86
N TYR A 272 1.27 -17.11 -12.84
CA TYR A 272 1.32 -17.67 -11.49
C TYR A 272 0.24 -18.68 -11.18
N PHE A 273 -0.79 -18.82 -12.02
CA PHE A 273 -1.77 -19.89 -11.91
C PHE A 273 -1.13 -21.29 -11.79
N PRO A 274 -0.22 -21.72 -12.69
CA PRO A 274 0.45 -23.02 -12.52
C PRO A 274 1.40 -23.05 -11.31
N VAL A 275 2.01 -21.93 -10.95
CA VAL A 275 2.89 -21.84 -9.77
C VAL A 275 2.11 -22.18 -8.50
N LEU A 276 0.88 -21.68 -8.38
CA LEU A 276 0.03 -21.79 -7.19
C LEU A 276 -0.87 -23.03 -7.17
N THR A 277 -1.02 -23.72 -8.30
CA THR A 277 -1.87 -24.92 -8.42
C THR A 277 -1.09 -26.22 -8.56
N GLN A 278 0.22 -26.14 -8.76
CA GLN A 278 1.10 -27.31 -8.79
C GLN A 278 1.78 -27.54 -7.44
N PRO A 279 2.09 -28.81 -7.10
CA PRO A 279 2.85 -29.13 -5.90
C PRO A 279 4.15 -28.33 -5.82
N ARG A 280 4.58 -28.05 -4.59
CA ARG A 280 5.89 -27.47 -4.33
C ARG A 280 7.03 -28.26 -4.97
N VAL A 281 8.00 -27.53 -5.51
CA VAL A 281 9.18 -28.13 -6.14
C VAL A 281 10.15 -28.76 -5.14
N ASP A 282 10.02 -28.43 -3.85
CA ASP A 282 10.85 -28.96 -2.76
C ASP A 282 10.24 -30.16 -2.02
N GLY A 283 9.08 -30.65 -2.49
CA GLY A 283 8.38 -31.83 -1.94
C GLY A 283 7.77 -31.63 -0.54
N ARG A 284 7.79 -30.41 0.02
CA ARG A 284 7.15 -30.11 1.31
C ARG A 284 5.64 -29.93 1.14
N PRO A 285 4.84 -29.95 2.23
CA PRO A 285 3.41 -29.64 2.15
C PRO A 285 3.13 -28.25 1.56
N GLY A 286 2.19 -28.19 0.62
CA GLY A 286 1.72 -26.98 -0.05
C GLY A 286 1.82 -27.03 -1.57
#